data_AF-A0A970SS32-F1
#
_entry.id   AF-A0A970SS32-F1
#
_cell.length_a   1.000
_cell.length_b   1.000
_cell.length_c   1.000
_cell.angle_alpha   90.00
_cell.angle_beta   90.00
_cell.angle_gamma   90.00
#
_symmetry.space_group_name_H-M   'P 1'
#
loop_
_entity.id
_entity.type
_entity.pdbx_description
1 polymer ?
#
loop_
_entity_poly.entity_id
_entity_poly.type
_entity_poly.pdbx_seq_one_letter_code
_entity_poly.pdbx_strand_id
1 'polypeptide(L)'
;YVSLGIISLYFLPLVKTLGFFSKMFLNLYTLFAKIDLKIITGSPSILFYLLFYFAYFLFVYLKEINYEKLATKVLLTLPLLIVVSSLPIHNLYEQAIYFINVGQGDAILIKNYEYHILIDTGGNLYFDMAEEVLIPFFKKKKILKLDYLITTHNDFDHNGAAPSLLENFSVKSYLTKKEDFPLEIKQLTLENLNIINYDNDNDNSLVLYFKLMKKEWLLMGDASKVVEEDILNNFPLLNCNYLKIGHHGSNTSTSENFLKSLTPQEAIISCGLNNSYNHPHPDVINLLNKYDITIRRTDLEGTICYSSLTF
;
A
#
# COMPACT_ATOMS: atom_id res chain seq x y z
N TYR A 1 -5.13 -53.85 5.42
CA TYR A 1 -4.93 -53.21 4.11
C TYR A 1 -4.34 -51.81 4.32
N VAL A 2 -3.09 -51.74 4.78
CA VAL A 2 -2.26 -50.55 4.58
C VAL A 2 -1.65 -50.77 3.20
N SER A 3 -1.99 -49.88 2.28
CA SER A 3 -1.70 -50.02 0.85
C SER A 3 -0.20 -50.15 0.61
N LEU A 4 0.17 -51.10 -0.25
CA LEU A 4 1.52 -51.32 -0.78
C LEU A 4 2.17 -50.05 -1.40
N GLY A 5 1.42 -48.96 -1.56
CA GLY A 5 1.89 -47.67 -2.09
C GLY A 5 2.77 -46.85 -1.14
N ILE A 6 2.77 -47.11 0.17
CA ILE A 6 3.70 -46.40 1.10
C ILE A 6 5.09 -47.07 1.08
N ILE A 7 5.17 -48.37 0.77
CA ILE A 7 6.44 -49.10 0.66
C ILE A 7 7.16 -48.77 -0.65
N SER A 8 6.46 -48.42 -1.74
CA SER A 8 7.10 -47.95 -2.98
C SER A 8 7.87 -46.63 -2.83
N LEU A 9 7.55 -45.80 -1.82
CA LEU A 9 8.32 -44.58 -1.51
C LEU A 9 9.72 -44.89 -0.97
N TYR A 10 9.94 -46.07 -0.38
CA TYR A 10 11.27 -46.51 0.07
C TYR A 10 12.17 -47.02 -1.06
N PHE A 11 11.58 -47.42 -2.20
CA PHE A 11 12.32 -47.94 -3.37
C PHE A 11 12.52 -46.92 -4.48
N LEU A 12 11.85 -45.76 -4.44
CA LEU A 12 12.28 -44.63 -5.24
C LEU A 12 13.68 -44.22 -4.75
N PRO A 13 14.58 -43.77 -5.65
CA PRO A 13 15.89 -43.24 -5.28
C PRO A 13 15.76 -41.87 -4.58
N LEU A 14 14.76 -41.70 -3.72
CA LEU A 14 14.37 -40.49 -3.02
C LEU A 14 15.55 -39.90 -2.27
N VAL A 15 16.38 -40.72 -1.64
CA VAL A 15 17.61 -40.28 -0.96
C VAL A 15 18.64 -39.70 -1.95
N LYS A 16 18.84 -40.34 -3.12
CA LYS A 16 19.78 -39.83 -4.13
C LYS A 16 19.24 -38.58 -4.81
N THR A 17 17.95 -38.54 -5.13
CA THR A 17 17.31 -37.35 -5.70
C THR A 17 17.27 -36.21 -4.69
N LEU A 18 16.92 -36.45 -3.43
CA LEU A 18 16.96 -35.45 -2.36
C LEU A 18 18.39 -34.97 -2.12
N GLY A 19 19.38 -35.87 -2.14
CA GLY A 19 20.80 -35.51 -2.03
C GLY A 19 21.29 -34.68 -3.21
N PHE A 20 20.83 -34.98 -4.42
CA PHE A 20 21.10 -34.17 -5.60
C PHE A 20 20.49 -32.77 -5.48
N PHE A 21 19.19 -32.69 -5.14
CA PHE A 21 18.51 -31.41 -4.96
C PHE A 21 19.10 -30.61 -3.81
N SER A 22 19.42 -31.22 -2.67
CA SER A 22 20.02 -30.52 -1.53
C SER A 22 21.39 -29.94 -1.88
N LYS A 23 22.24 -30.71 -2.58
CA LYS A 23 23.55 -30.22 -3.04
C LYS A 23 23.40 -29.12 -4.11
N MET A 24 22.43 -29.25 -5.00
CA MET A 24 22.08 -28.21 -5.97
C MET A 24 21.62 -26.93 -5.26
N PHE A 25 20.71 -27.01 -4.30
CA PHE A 25 20.24 -25.88 -3.51
C PHE A 25 21.37 -25.23 -2.70
N LEU A 26 22.28 -26.01 -2.12
CA LEU A 26 23.43 -25.49 -1.39
C LEU A 26 24.42 -24.76 -2.33
N ASN A 27 24.66 -25.30 -3.52
CA ASN A 27 25.49 -24.65 -4.53
C ASN A 27 24.85 -23.35 -5.04
N LEU A 28 23.54 -23.35 -5.26
CA LEU A 28 22.80 -22.13 -5.63
C LEU A 28 22.83 -21.11 -4.49
N TYR A 29 22.59 -21.54 -3.25
CA TYR A 29 22.67 -20.69 -2.06
C TYR A 29 24.04 -20.03 -1.93
N THR A 30 25.13 -20.80 -2.04
CA THR A 30 26.50 -20.26 -1.95
C THR A 30 26.87 -19.36 -3.13
N LEU A 31 26.31 -19.60 -4.33
CA LEU A 31 26.46 -18.70 -5.47
C LEU A 31 25.73 -17.37 -5.23
N PHE A 32 24.46 -17.44 -4.82
CA PHE A 32 23.65 -16.24 -4.55
C PHE A 32 24.09 -15.49 -3.29
N ALA A 33 24.62 -16.16 -2.27
CA ALA A 33 25.17 -15.49 -1.08
C ALA A 33 26.39 -14.60 -1.40
N LYS A 34 27.05 -14.82 -2.55
CA LYS A 34 28.15 -13.97 -3.03
C LYS A 34 27.67 -12.80 -3.88
N ILE A 35 26.39 -12.77 -4.24
CA ILE A 35 25.80 -11.74 -5.09
C ILE A 35 24.71 -11.05 -4.29
N ASP A 36 24.89 -9.78 -3.94
CA ASP A 36 23.83 -8.99 -3.28
C ASP A 36 22.73 -8.61 -4.29
N LEU A 37 21.97 -9.62 -4.72
CA LEU A 37 20.83 -9.50 -5.63
C LEU A 37 19.55 -9.28 -4.83
N LYS A 38 19.24 -8.01 -4.54
CA LYS A 38 17.93 -7.62 -4.00
C LYS A 38 16.90 -7.56 -5.12
N ILE A 39 16.34 -8.71 -5.50
CA ILE A 39 15.25 -8.78 -6.48
C ILE A 39 13.92 -8.55 -5.76
N ILE A 40 13.26 -7.43 -6.07
CA ILE A 40 11.90 -7.15 -5.60
C ILE A 40 10.93 -7.81 -6.58
N THR A 41 10.46 -9.01 -6.23
CA THR A 41 9.60 -9.83 -7.08
C THR A 41 8.11 -9.48 -6.95
N GLY A 42 7.73 -8.75 -5.90
CA GLY A 42 6.33 -8.53 -5.52
C GLY A 42 5.61 -9.84 -5.18
N SER A 43 4.28 -9.83 -5.16
CA SER A 43 3.48 -11.07 -5.06
C SER A 43 3.16 -11.61 -6.47
N PRO A 44 3.58 -12.84 -6.82
CA PRO A 44 3.20 -13.44 -8.10
C PRO A 44 1.68 -13.62 -8.21
N SER A 45 1.15 -13.49 -9.42
CA SER A 45 -0.29 -13.68 -9.68
C SER A 45 -0.69 -15.16 -9.60
N ILE A 46 -1.98 -15.42 -9.37
CA ILE A 46 -2.52 -16.80 -9.43
C ILE A 46 -2.23 -17.43 -10.80
N LEU A 47 -2.37 -16.66 -11.88
CA LEU A 47 -2.04 -17.10 -13.23
C LEU A 47 -0.56 -17.50 -13.36
N PHE A 48 0.36 -16.77 -12.72
CA PHE A 48 1.76 -17.18 -12.68
C PHE A 48 1.91 -18.56 -12.04
N TYR A 49 1.29 -18.81 -10.88
CA TYR A 49 1.38 -20.12 -10.24
C TYR A 49 0.81 -21.24 -11.13
N LEU A 50 -0.34 -20.99 -11.77
CA LEU A 50 -0.94 -21.94 -12.71
C LEU A 50 0.01 -22.26 -13.87
N LEU A 51 0.58 -21.24 -14.52
CA LEU A 51 1.52 -21.43 -15.63
C LEU A 51 2.83 -22.09 -15.18
N PHE A 52 3.34 -21.71 -14.02
CA PHE A 52 4.57 -22.24 -13.46
C PHE A 52 4.43 -23.73 -13.13
N TYR A 53 3.38 -24.11 -12.40
CA TYR A 53 3.12 -25.51 -12.07
C TYR A 53 2.76 -26.33 -13.31
N PHE A 54 2.00 -25.78 -14.25
CA PHE A 54 1.75 -26.44 -15.53
C PHE A 54 3.05 -26.73 -16.29
N ALA A 55 3.94 -25.73 -16.44
CA ALA A 55 5.23 -25.92 -17.08
C ALA A 55 6.12 -26.92 -16.32
N TYR A 56 6.08 -26.91 -14.98
CA TYR A 56 6.81 -27.86 -14.14
C TYR A 56 6.32 -29.30 -14.35
N PHE A 57 5.00 -29.55 -14.28
CA PHE A 57 4.45 -30.88 -14.50
C PHE A 57 4.65 -31.35 -15.94
N LEU A 58 4.53 -30.46 -16.92
CA LEU A 58 4.83 -30.76 -18.32
C LEU A 58 6.31 -31.16 -18.48
N PHE A 59 7.23 -30.46 -17.84
CA PHE A 59 8.66 -30.83 -17.85
C PHE A 59 8.89 -32.25 -17.31
N VAL A 60 8.29 -32.58 -16.15
CA VAL A 60 8.40 -33.91 -15.53
C VAL A 60 7.83 -34.99 -16.44
N TYR A 61 6.62 -34.78 -16.97
CA TYR A 61 5.96 -35.71 -17.90
C TYR A 61 6.80 -35.96 -19.16
N LEU A 62 7.33 -34.89 -19.78
CA LEU A 62 8.17 -35.02 -20.98
C LEU A 62 9.48 -35.76 -20.71
N LYS A 63 10.05 -35.61 -19.50
CA LYS A 63 11.22 -36.39 -19.08
C LYS A 63 10.87 -37.86 -18.88
N GLU A 64 9.71 -38.18 -18.34
CA GLU A 64 9.23 -39.56 -18.14
C GLU A 64 9.04 -40.31 -19.46
N ILE A 65 8.50 -39.65 -20.50
CA ILE A 65 8.34 -40.23 -21.84
C ILE A 65 9.61 -40.12 -22.72
N ASN A 66 10.75 -39.75 -22.15
CA ASN A 66 12.05 -39.58 -22.85
C ASN A 66 12.06 -38.55 -24.00
N TYR A 67 11.17 -37.55 -23.98
CA TYR A 67 11.12 -36.51 -25.02
C TYR A 67 12.00 -35.30 -24.68
N GLU A 68 13.31 -35.56 -24.61
CA GLU A 68 14.29 -34.67 -23.97
C GLU A 68 14.41 -33.28 -24.59
N LYS A 69 14.37 -33.15 -25.92
CA LYS A 69 14.52 -31.86 -26.60
C LYS A 69 13.43 -30.87 -26.20
N LEU A 70 12.19 -31.34 -26.04
CA LEU A 70 11.08 -30.48 -25.62
C LEU A 70 11.13 -30.22 -24.12
N ALA A 71 11.47 -31.22 -23.30
CA ALA A 71 11.64 -31.05 -21.86
C ALA A 71 12.65 -29.93 -21.53
N THR A 72 13.81 -29.91 -22.20
CA THR A 72 14.80 -28.84 -22.00
C THR A 72 14.26 -27.46 -22.35
N LYS A 73 13.47 -27.33 -23.42
CA LYS A 73 12.83 -26.04 -23.77
C LYS A 73 11.85 -25.59 -22.69
N VAL A 74 11.02 -26.50 -22.17
CA VAL A 74 10.06 -26.20 -21.08
C VAL A 74 10.81 -25.80 -19.81
N LEU A 75 11.89 -26.50 -19.45
CA LEU A 75 12.73 -26.14 -18.29
C LEU A 75 13.26 -24.70 -18.37
N LEU A 76 13.67 -24.26 -19.57
CA LEU A 76 14.15 -22.89 -19.79
C LEU A 76 13.06 -21.82 -19.65
N THR A 77 11.77 -22.18 -19.76
CA THR A 77 10.67 -21.23 -19.55
C THR A 77 10.40 -20.92 -18.08
N LEU A 78 10.75 -21.81 -17.15
CA LEU A 78 10.53 -21.59 -15.70
C LEU A 78 11.26 -20.35 -15.16
N PRO A 79 12.58 -20.14 -15.39
CA PRO A 79 13.25 -18.92 -14.97
C PRO A 79 12.71 -17.69 -15.70
N LEU A 80 12.30 -17.82 -16.97
CA LEU A 80 11.68 -16.72 -17.72
C LEU A 80 10.35 -16.29 -17.08
N LEU A 81 9.51 -17.22 -16.66
CA LEU A 81 8.27 -16.91 -15.94
C LEU A 81 8.56 -16.14 -14.65
N ILE A 82 9.60 -16.51 -13.90
CA ILE A 82 10.01 -15.80 -12.66
C ILE A 82 10.48 -14.38 -12.99
N VAL A 83 11.29 -14.21 -14.04
CA VAL A 83 11.75 -12.87 -14.48
C VAL A 83 10.54 -12.02 -14.88
N VAL A 84 9.68 -12.52 -15.75
CA VAL A 84 8.49 -11.80 -16.23
C VAL A 84 7.53 -11.47 -15.09
N SER A 85 7.31 -12.40 -14.15
CA SER A 85 6.46 -12.14 -12.98
C SER A 85 7.03 -11.10 -12.03
N SER A 86 8.35 -10.94 -12.01
CA SER A 86 9.04 -9.96 -11.17
C SER A 86 9.03 -8.57 -11.80
N LEU A 87 8.87 -8.46 -13.12
CA LEU A 87 8.76 -7.17 -13.79
C LEU A 87 7.50 -6.41 -13.30
N PRO A 88 7.58 -5.08 -13.13
CA PRO A 88 6.46 -4.24 -12.70
C PRO A 88 5.49 -3.95 -13.84
N ILE A 89 5.14 -4.94 -14.68
CA ILE A 89 4.29 -4.72 -15.88
C ILE A 89 2.90 -4.23 -15.48
N HIS A 90 2.31 -4.77 -14.40
CA HIS A 90 1.01 -4.29 -13.89
C HIS A 90 1.07 -2.82 -13.43
N ASN A 91 2.24 -2.36 -12.97
CA ASN A 91 2.40 -0.96 -12.55
C ASN A 91 2.30 0.01 -13.73
N LEU A 92 2.46 -0.45 -14.98
CA LEU A 92 2.33 0.40 -16.16
C LEU A 92 0.90 0.87 -16.43
N TYR A 93 -0.09 0.12 -15.95
CA TYR A 93 -1.50 0.36 -16.29
C TYR A 93 -2.40 0.57 -15.07
N GLU A 94 -1.84 0.60 -13.86
CA GLU A 94 -2.63 0.71 -12.63
C GLU A 94 -2.34 2.03 -11.92
N GLN A 95 -3.38 2.86 -11.81
CA GLN A 95 -3.44 3.95 -10.87
C GLN A 95 -4.17 3.47 -9.61
N ALA A 96 -3.62 3.75 -8.43
CA ALA A 96 -4.22 3.33 -7.18
C ALA A 96 -3.93 4.30 -6.04
N ILE A 97 -4.81 4.32 -5.05
CA ILE A 97 -4.60 4.94 -3.75
C ILE A 97 -4.87 3.90 -2.66
N TYR A 98 -3.94 3.81 -1.71
CA TYR A 98 -3.98 2.87 -0.61
C TYR A 98 -3.99 3.63 0.70
N PHE A 99 -4.96 3.34 1.57
CA PHE A 99 -4.95 3.73 2.97
C PHE A 99 -4.40 2.54 3.74
N ILE A 100 -3.09 2.57 3.97
CA ILE A 100 -2.33 1.46 4.54
C ILE A 100 -2.73 1.32 6.00
N ASN A 101 -3.07 0.09 6.42
CA ASN A 101 -3.35 -0.16 7.82
C ASN A 101 -2.04 -0.17 8.62
N VAL A 102 -1.79 0.94 9.30
CA VAL A 102 -0.63 1.16 10.19
C VAL A 102 -1.02 1.09 11.67
N GLY A 103 -2.25 0.67 11.98
CA GLY A 103 -2.81 0.78 13.31
C GLY A 103 -3.38 2.18 13.54
N GLN A 104 -3.07 2.78 14.70
CA GLN A 104 -3.45 4.16 14.96
C GLN A 104 -2.50 5.09 14.20
N GLY A 105 -3.05 5.92 13.32
CA GLY A 105 -2.30 6.84 12.47
C GLY A 105 -2.69 6.78 11.01
N ASP A 106 -2.03 7.62 10.21
CA ASP A 106 -2.22 7.70 8.76
C ASP A 106 -1.00 7.22 7.97
N ALA A 107 -1.25 6.47 6.91
CA ALA A 107 -0.28 6.25 5.84
C ALA A 107 -1.03 6.01 4.52
N ILE A 108 -0.92 6.94 3.60
CA ILE A 108 -1.69 6.97 2.36
C ILE A 108 -0.73 6.96 1.17
N LEU A 109 -0.73 5.88 0.39
CA LEU A 109 0.12 5.74 -0.79
C LEU A 109 -0.69 5.98 -2.06
N ILE A 110 -0.33 7.02 -2.81
CA ILE A 110 -0.76 7.21 -4.20
C ILE A 110 0.27 6.56 -5.12
N LYS A 111 -0.19 5.58 -5.89
CA LYS A 111 0.60 4.81 -6.86
C LYS A 111 0.15 5.16 -8.27
N ASN A 112 1.07 5.61 -9.09
CA ASN A 112 0.97 5.72 -10.54
C ASN A 112 2.14 4.97 -11.19
N TYR A 113 2.05 4.69 -12.49
CA TYR A 113 3.18 4.25 -13.31
C TYR A 113 4.37 5.23 -13.24
N GLU A 114 4.09 6.54 -13.29
CA GLU A 114 5.13 7.56 -13.40
C GLU A 114 5.68 8.03 -12.05
N TYR A 115 4.89 7.92 -10.99
CA TYR A 115 5.22 8.47 -9.67
C TYR A 115 4.60 7.69 -8.52
N HIS A 116 5.26 7.75 -7.37
CA HIS A 116 4.78 7.20 -6.10
C HIS A 116 4.88 8.26 -5.00
N ILE A 117 3.76 8.52 -4.33
CA ILE A 117 3.65 9.54 -3.27
C ILE A 117 3.15 8.85 -2.02
N LEU A 118 3.87 9.00 -0.91
CA LEU A 118 3.39 8.62 0.40
C LEU A 118 2.99 9.89 1.17
N ILE A 119 1.78 9.91 1.69
CA ILE A 119 1.24 10.95 2.57
C ILE A 119 1.08 10.32 3.95
N ASP A 120 1.80 10.85 4.93
CA ASP A 120 2.00 10.29 6.26
C ASP A 120 2.58 8.87 6.27
N THR A 121 3.09 8.49 7.42
CA THR A 121 3.90 7.29 7.64
C THR A 121 3.39 6.43 8.78
N GLY A 122 2.48 6.95 9.59
CA GLY A 122 2.10 6.37 10.87
C GLY A 122 3.24 6.43 11.89
N GLY A 123 3.02 5.82 13.05
CA GLY A 123 4.07 5.57 14.05
C GLY A 123 3.69 4.45 15.00
N ASN A 124 4.67 3.69 15.46
CA ASN A 124 4.47 2.65 16.48
C ASN A 124 5.58 2.71 17.52
N LEU A 125 5.22 2.60 18.80
CA LEU A 125 6.19 2.67 19.91
C LEU A 125 6.97 1.36 20.11
N TYR A 126 6.48 0.25 19.57
CA TYR A 126 7.02 -1.09 19.83
C TYR A 126 7.89 -1.63 18.69
N PHE A 127 7.67 -1.17 17.47
CA PHE A 127 8.37 -1.65 16.29
C PHE A 127 8.55 -0.55 15.24
N ASP A 128 9.52 -0.72 14.34
CA ASP A 128 9.77 0.23 13.27
C ASP A 128 8.74 0.08 12.15
N MET A 129 7.84 1.05 12.05
CA MET A 129 6.77 1.04 11.07
C MET A 129 7.27 1.13 9.62
N ALA A 130 8.40 1.80 9.38
CA ALA A 130 8.97 1.89 8.04
C ALA A 130 9.51 0.52 7.61
N GLU A 131 10.32 -0.13 8.45
CA GLU A 131 10.95 -1.42 8.12
C GLU A 131 9.98 -2.60 8.12
N GLU A 132 9.00 -2.61 9.03
CA GLU A 132 8.13 -3.77 9.23
C GLU A 132 6.83 -3.71 8.43
N VAL A 133 6.34 -2.51 8.09
CA VAL A 133 5.05 -2.33 7.39
C VAL A 133 5.23 -1.66 6.03
N LEU A 134 5.73 -0.43 6.00
CA LEU A 134 5.73 0.39 4.79
C LEU A 134 6.65 -0.17 3.70
N ILE A 135 7.92 -0.41 3.99
CA ILE A 135 8.89 -0.92 3.01
C ILE A 135 8.49 -2.30 2.49
N PRO A 136 8.06 -3.28 3.31
CA PRO A 136 7.49 -4.53 2.83
C PRO A 136 6.26 -4.33 1.94
N PHE A 137 5.39 -3.38 2.28
CA PHE A 137 4.23 -3.02 1.44
C PHE A 137 4.68 -2.47 0.07
N PHE A 138 5.63 -1.54 0.03
CA PHE A 138 6.18 -0.99 -1.21
C PHE A 138 6.80 -2.09 -2.09
N LYS A 139 7.61 -2.98 -1.49
CA LYS A 139 8.20 -4.13 -2.18
C LYS A 139 7.12 -5.06 -2.74
N LYS A 140 6.06 -5.34 -1.97
CA LYS A 140 4.91 -6.14 -2.45
C LYS A 140 4.24 -5.49 -3.67
N LYS A 141 4.17 -4.16 -3.70
CA LYS A 141 3.65 -3.34 -4.81
C LYS A 141 4.68 -3.04 -5.91
N LYS A 142 5.88 -3.63 -5.82
CA LYS A 142 7.00 -3.42 -6.76
C LYS A 142 7.39 -1.95 -6.91
N ILE A 143 7.31 -1.20 -5.81
CA ILE A 143 7.75 0.18 -5.70
C ILE A 143 9.18 0.15 -5.16
N LEU A 144 10.09 0.82 -5.87
CA LEU A 144 11.52 0.84 -5.55
C LEU A 144 11.97 2.16 -4.92
N LYS A 145 11.17 3.21 -5.10
CA LYS A 145 11.42 4.57 -4.63
C LYS A 145 10.10 5.32 -4.48
N LEU A 146 10.09 6.33 -3.62
CA LEU A 146 9.05 7.34 -3.56
C LEU A 146 9.56 8.61 -4.25
N ASP A 147 8.72 9.22 -5.07
CA ASP A 147 8.99 10.53 -5.62
C ASP A 147 8.77 11.61 -4.57
N TYR A 148 7.72 11.44 -3.75
CA TYR A 148 7.41 12.36 -2.67
C TYR A 148 7.02 11.59 -1.42
N LEU A 149 7.60 12.00 -0.30
CA LEU A 149 7.07 11.79 1.03
C LEU A 149 6.45 13.12 1.48
N ILE A 150 5.23 13.09 1.97
CA ILE A 150 4.51 14.25 2.50
C ILE A 150 4.09 13.90 3.92
N THR A 151 4.38 14.73 4.92
CA THR A 151 3.77 14.58 6.25
C THR A 151 2.88 15.77 6.54
N THR A 152 1.65 15.50 6.98
CA THR A 152 0.62 16.51 7.18
C THR A 152 0.92 17.42 8.36
N HIS A 153 1.44 16.85 9.46
CA HIS A 153 1.89 17.55 10.66
C HIS A 153 2.89 16.66 11.42
N ASN A 154 3.28 17.08 12.63
CA ASN A 154 4.41 16.50 13.35
C ASN A 154 4.07 15.40 14.36
N ASP A 155 2.81 15.00 14.48
CA ASP A 155 2.41 14.00 15.45
C ASP A 155 2.95 12.62 15.07
N PHE A 156 3.24 11.83 16.11
CA PHE A 156 3.96 10.58 15.97
C PHE A 156 3.20 9.56 15.12
N ASP A 157 1.87 9.55 15.17
CA ASP A 157 1.02 8.69 14.35
C ASP A 157 0.83 9.20 12.91
N HIS A 158 1.58 10.23 12.51
CA HIS A 158 1.66 10.73 11.13
C HIS A 158 3.09 10.71 10.60
N ASN A 159 4.07 11.23 11.34
CA ASN A 159 5.46 11.31 10.88
C ASN A 159 6.43 10.33 11.58
N GLY A 160 5.94 9.48 12.49
CA GLY A 160 6.79 8.68 13.38
C GLY A 160 7.72 7.72 12.64
N ALA A 161 7.31 7.20 11.48
CA ALA A 161 8.16 6.36 10.63
C ALA A 161 9.00 7.15 9.60
N ALA A 162 8.81 8.46 9.45
CA ALA A 162 9.49 9.25 8.43
C ALA A 162 11.03 9.22 8.55
N PRO A 163 11.65 9.37 9.76
CA PRO A 163 13.10 9.30 9.89
C PRO A 163 13.68 7.96 9.43
N SER A 164 13.12 6.84 9.90
CA SER A 164 13.56 5.50 9.49
C SER A 164 13.32 5.26 7.99
N LEU A 165 12.19 5.71 7.46
CA LEU A 165 11.88 5.56 6.04
C LEU A 165 12.89 6.29 5.15
N LEU A 166 13.31 7.49 5.54
CA LEU A 166 14.31 8.28 4.80
C LEU A 166 15.71 7.64 4.84
N GLU A 167 16.05 6.94 5.93
CA GLU A 167 17.31 6.20 6.06
C GLU A 167 17.29 4.90 5.24
N ASN A 168 16.15 4.20 5.24
CA ASN A 168 16.05 2.83 4.74
C ASN A 168 15.40 2.67 3.36
N PHE A 169 14.85 3.75 2.78
CA PHE A 169 14.18 3.73 1.48
C PHE A 169 14.51 4.94 0.61
N SER A 170 14.50 4.77 -0.71
CA SER A 170 14.80 5.86 -1.63
C SER A 170 13.60 6.81 -1.74
N VAL A 171 13.73 8.01 -1.15
CA VAL A 171 12.76 9.10 -1.25
C VAL A 171 13.42 10.28 -1.95
N LYS A 172 12.84 10.78 -3.04
CA LYS A 172 13.44 11.91 -3.79
C LYS A 172 13.21 13.26 -3.12
N SER A 173 12.04 13.48 -2.55
CA SER A 173 11.67 14.76 -1.94
C SER A 173 10.77 14.51 -0.73
N TYR A 174 11.04 15.23 0.35
CA TYR A 174 10.26 15.20 1.57
C TYR A 174 9.66 16.59 1.80
N LEU A 175 8.33 16.68 1.79
CA LEU A 175 7.56 17.91 1.89
C LEU A 175 6.77 17.91 3.20
N THR A 176 6.78 19.04 3.89
CA THR A 176 6.13 19.17 5.20
C THR A 176 5.43 20.50 5.39
N LYS A 177 5.58 21.43 4.44
CA LYS A 177 5.16 22.82 4.62
C LYS A 177 4.01 23.18 3.70
N LYS A 178 3.20 24.13 4.14
CA LYS A 178 2.04 24.62 3.36
C LYS A 178 2.48 25.28 2.06
N GLU A 179 3.66 25.92 2.04
CA GLU A 179 4.21 26.60 0.86
C GLU A 179 4.73 25.64 -0.22
N ASP A 180 4.84 24.35 0.09
CA ASP A 180 5.20 23.32 -0.90
C ASP A 180 4.05 23.04 -1.89
N PHE A 181 2.87 23.64 -1.67
CA PHE A 181 1.63 23.41 -2.44
C PHE A 181 1.12 24.70 -3.12
N PRO A 182 0.52 24.59 -4.33
CA PRO A 182 0.15 23.36 -5.02
C PRO A 182 1.35 22.59 -5.57
N LEU A 183 1.31 21.27 -5.39
CA LEU A 183 2.33 20.36 -5.90
C LEU A 183 1.85 19.76 -7.22
N GLU A 184 2.47 20.16 -8.32
CA GLU A 184 2.16 19.68 -9.67
C GLU A 184 3.06 18.52 -10.08
N ILE A 185 2.46 17.36 -10.32
CA ILE A 185 3.14 16.13 -10.73
C ILE A 185 2.44 15.57 -11.96
N LYS A 186 2.97 15.90 -13.14
CA LYS A 186 2.41 15.46 -14.43
C LYS A 186 0.95 15.90 -14.59
N GLN A 187 0.00 14.97 -14.43
CA GLN A 187 -1.44 15.18 -14.56
C GLN A 187 -2.14 15.27 -13.19
N LEU A 188 -1.40 15.17 -12.10
CA LEU A 188 -1.90 15.23 -10.74
C LEU A 188 -1.45 16.55 -10.10
N THR A 189 -2.41 17.29 -9.54
CA THR A 189 -2.14 18.47 -8.72
C THR A 189 -2.66 18.19 -7.33
N LEU A 190 -1.80 18.31 -6.32
CA LEU A 190 -2.20 18.31 -4.91
C LEU A 190 -2.28 19.76 -4.45
N GLU A 191 -3.47 20.18 -4.02
CA GLU A 191 -3.70 21.48 -3.41
C GLU A 191 -3.76 21.32 -1.89
N ASN A 192 -3.12 22.23 -1.15
CA ASN A 192 -3.35 22.34 0.28
C ASN A 192 -4.44 23.39 0.53
N LEU A 193 -5.61 22.97 1.01
CA LEU A 193 -6.72 23.86 1.30
C LEU A 193 -6.59 24.55 2.67
N ASN A 194 -5.66 24.10 3.52
CA ASN A 194 -5.41 24.72 4.81
C ASN A 194 -4.33 25.82 4.69
N ILE A 195 -4.77 27.05 4.44
CA ILE A 195 -3.90 28.23 4.21
C ILE A 195 -3.66 29.09 5.46
N ILE A 196 -4.36 28.80 6.56
CA ILE A 196 -4.29 29.57 7.82
C ILE A 196 -3.37 28.84 8.79
N ASN A 197 -2.58 29.56 9.59
CA ASN A 197 -1.77 28.97 10.66
C ASN A 197 -2.49 29.09 12.01
N TYR A 198 -2.44 28.02 12.80
CA TYR A 198 -3.13 27.90 14.09
C TYR A 198 -2.14 27.66 15.23
N ASP A 199 -2.64 27.71 16.47
CA ASP A 199 -1.82 27.55 17.67
C ASP A 199 -1.50 26.09 18.02
N ASN A 200 -2.15 25.11 17.36
CA ASN A 200 -1.92 23.68 17.59
C ASN A 200 -1.53 22.95 16.31
N ASP A 201 -0.77 21.87 16.45
CA ASP A 201 -0.19 21.13 15.33
C ASP A 201 -1.26 20.43 14.47
N ASN A 202 -2.31 19.92 15.09
CA ASN A 202 -3.40 19.23 14.40
C ASN A 202 -4.12 20.15 13.41
N ASP A 203 -4.49 21.36 13.84
CA ASP A 203 -5.10 22.36 12.97
C ASP A 203 -4.12 22.94 11.94
N ASN A 204 -2.81 22.77 12.15
CA ASN A 204 -1.80 23.06 11.13
C ASN A 204 -1.61 21.94 10.09
N SER A 205 -2.32 20.82 10.21
CA SER A 205 -2.31 19.73 9.23
C SER A 205 -2.47 20.24 7.80
N LEU A 206 -1.65 19.73 6.89
CA LEU A 206 -1.93 19.85 5.46
C LEU A 206 -3.28 19.20 5.15
N VAL A 207 -4.18 19.94 4.51
CA VAL A 207 -5.46 19.43 4.04
C VAL A 207 -5.39 19.30 2.52
N LEU A 208 -5.19 18.07 2.05
CA LEU A 208 -4.84 17.82 0.65
C LEU A 208 -6.08 17.52 -0.19
N TYR A 209 -6.28 18.31 -1.24
CA TYR A 209 -7.31 18.12 -2.24
C TYR A 209 -6.69 17.79 -3.60
N PHE A 210 -7.22 16.78 -4.28
CA PHE A 210 -6.74 16.39 -5.61
C PHE A 210 -7.77 15.57 -6.39
N LYS A 211 -7.56 15.50 -7.71
CA LYS A 211 -8.34 14.64 -8.62
C LYS A 211 -7.52 13.43 -9.05
N LEU A 212 -8.04 12.24 -8.78
CA LEU A 212 -7.41 10.96 -9.14
C LEU A 212 -8.49 9.97 -9.56
N MET A 213 -8.27 9.21 -10.65
CA MET A 213 -9.26 8.27 -11.18
C MET A 213 -10.65 8.88 -11.43
N LYS A 214 -10.69 10.14 -11.93
CA LYS A 214 -11.92 10.94 -12.14
C LYS A 214 -12.75 11.17 -10.87
N LYS A 215 -12.11 11.06 -9.70
CA LYS A 215 -12.73 11.25 -8.39
C LYS A 215 -11.99 12.35 -7.64
N GLU A 216 -12.74 13.15 -6.88
CA GLU A 216 -12.25 14.22 -6.03
C GLU A 216 -11.99 13.67 -4.64
N TRP A 217 -10.75 13.83 -4.17
CA TRP A 217 -10.26 13.34 -2.88
C TRP A 217 -9.97 14.52 -1.97
N LEU A 218 -10.43 14.43 -0.73
CA LEU A 218 -10.10 15.39 0.32
C LEU A 218 -9.53 14.65 1.52
N LEU A 219 -8.28 14.93 1.86
CA LEU A 219 -7.57 14.33 2.98
C LEU A 219 -7.37 15.37 4.08
N MET A 220 -8.03 15.20 5.22
CA MET A 220 -8.08 16.23 6.26
C MET A 220 -6.88 16.21 7.23
N GLY A 221 -5.99 15.22 7.18
CA GLY A 221 -5.01 15.02 8.25
C GLY A 221 -5.72 14.98 9.60
N ASP A 222 -5.25 15.77 10.57
CA ASP A 222 -5.87 15.90 11.90
C ASP A 222 -6.59 17.23 12.13
N ALA A 223 -6.92 17.93 11.04
CA ALA A 223 -7.65 19.18 11.06
C ALA A 223 -9.02 19.06 11.79
N SER A 224 -9.28 19.99 12.70
CA SER A 224 -10.52 20.03 13.49
C SER A 224 -11.67 20.73 12.76
N LYS A 225 -12.83 20.79 13.42
CA LYS A 225 -14.02 21.54 12.98
C LYS A 225 -13.75 23.03 12.72
N VAL A 226 -12.75 23.64 13.38
CA VAL A 226 -12.38 25.04 13.12
C VAL A 226 -11.82 25.18 11.71
N VAL A 227 -10.88 24.30 11.35
CA VAL A 227 -10.29 24.26 10.00
C VAL A 227 -11.34 23.91 8.95
N GLU A 228 -12.26 23.00 9.25
CA GLU A 228 -13.40 22.69 8.36
C GLU A 228 -14.22 23.94 8.02
N GLU A 229 -14.53 24.78 9.00
CA GLU A 229 -15.28 26.03 8.80
C GLU A 229 -14.48 27.02 7.94
N ASP A 230 -13.19 27.19 8.22
CA ASP A 230 -12.31 28.06 7.44
C ASP A 230 -12.15 27.59 5.99
N ILE A 231 -12.10 26.28 5.76
CA ILE A 231 -12.09 25.72 4.40
C ILE A 231 -13.39 26.05 3.66
N LEU A 232 -14.56 25.87 4.30
CA LEU A 232 -15.82 26.20 3.65
C LEU A 232 -15.96 27.69 3.33
N ASN A 233 -15.45 28.56 4.21
CA ASN A 233 -15.46 30.00 4.01
C ASN A 233 -14.58 30.42 2.82
N ASN A 234 -13.40 29.81 2.68
CA ASN A 234 -12.46 30.11 1.60
C ASN A 234 -12.83 29.42 0.28
N PHE A 235 -13.46 28.25 0.33
CA PHE A 235 -13.82 27.42 -0.82
C PHE A 235 -15.31 27.03 -0.78
N PRO A 236 -16.23 27.99 -0.98
CA PRO A 236 -17.68 27.76 -0.82
C PRO A 236 -18.30 26.81 -1.84
N LEU A 237 -17.57 26.45 -2.90
CA LEU A 237 -17.99 25.49 -3.93
C LEU A 237 -17.25 24.15 -3.83
N LEU A 238 -16.48 23.93 -2.75
CA LEU A 238 -15.76 22.69 -2.54
C LEU A 238 -16.73 21.51 -2.43
N ASN A 239 -16.37 20.41 -3.10
CA ASN A 239 -17.04 19.13 -3.03
C ASN A 239 -15.97 18.03 -3.13
N CYS A 240 -16.27 16.83 -2.66
CA CYS A 240 -15.41 15.67 -2.86
C CYS A 240 -16.23 14.39 -2.99
N ASN A 241 -15.70 13.39 -3.68
CA ASN A 241 -16.31 12.06 -3.71
C ASN A 241 -15.87 11.24 -2.50
N TYR A 242 -14.61 11.39 -2.10
CA TYR A 242 -13.99 10.61 -1.04
C TYR A 242 -13.34 11.54 -0.02
N LEU A 243 -13.77 11.41 1.23
CA LEU A 243 -13.29 12.21 2.35
C LEU A 243 -12.52 11.32 3.34
N LYS A 244 -11.23 11.57 3.57
CA LYS A 244 -10.56 11.04 4.76
C LYS A 244 -10.92 11.94 5.93
N ILE A 245 -11.61 11.37 6.92
CA ILE A 245 -12.10 12.08 8.11
C ILE A 245 -10.92 12.59 8.93
N GLY A 246 -11.03 13.82 9.43
CA GLY A 246 -9.99 14.43 10.25
C GLY A 246 -9.74 13.64 11.54
N HIS A 247 -8.49 13.59 11.99
CA HIS A 247 -8.14 13.18 13.36
C HIS A 247 -8.66 11.79 13.73
N HIS A 248 -8.53 10.85 12.80
CA HIS A 248 -8.94 9.45 12.96
C HIS A 248 -10.43 9.28 13.34
N GLY A 249 -11.26 10.31 13.12
CA GLY A 249 -12.66 10.35 13.57
C GLY A 249 -12.84 10.76 15.03
N SER A 250 -11.94 11.56 15.60
CA SER A 250 -12.13 12.22 16.90
C SER A 250 -13.41 13.05 16.93
N ASN A 251 -13.95 13.36 18.12
CA ASN A 251 -15.10 14.27 18.25
C ASN A 251 -14.74 15.75 18.05
N THR A 252 -13.46 16.08 17.92
CA THR A 252 -12.96 17.40 17.50
C THR A 252 -13.11 17.63 16.00
N SER A 253 -13.36 16.55 15.24
CA SER A 253 -13.82 16.47 13.85
C SER A 253 -15.07 15.55 13.83
N THR A 254 -15.67 15.19 12.71
CA THR A 254 -16.05 16.10 11.63
C THR A 254 -17.40 16.77 11.96
N SER A 255 -17.62 18.01 11.52
CA SER A 255 -18.86 18.76 11.77
C SER A 255 -19.98 18.38 10.79
N GLU A 256 -21.22 18.56 11.25
CA GLU A 256 -22.40 18.37 10.40
C GLU A 256 -22.46 19.37 9.24
N ASN A 257 -22.02 20.61 9.46
CA ASN A 257 -22.00 21.63 8.40
C ASN A 257 -21.05 21.25 7.26
N PHE A 258 -19.89 20.68 7.61
CA PHE A 258 -18.91 20.20 6.63
C PHE A 258 -19.46 19.09 5.75
N LEU A 259 -20.09 18.08 6.34
CA LEU A 259 -20.69 16.97 5.58
C LEU A 259 -21.85 17.42 4.69
N LYS A 260 -22.70 18.33 5.19
CA LYS A 260 -23.79 18.92 4.39
C LYS A 260 -23.28 19.66 3.15
N SER A 261 -22.14 20.33 3.28
CA SER A 261 -21.57 21.14 2.21
C SER A 261 -20.85 20.26 1.18
N LEU A 262 -20.10 19.25 1.63
CA LEU A 262 -19.30 18.39 0.76
C LEU A 262 -20.07 17.22 0.13
N THR A 263 -21.08 16.64 0.79
CA THR A 263 -21.83 15.47 0.27
C THR A 263 -20.96 14.30 -0.25
N PRO A 264 -19.96 13.81 0.51
CA PRO A 264 -19.09 12.73 0.04
C PRO A 264 -19.84 11.40 -0.12
N GLN A 265 -19.43 10.58 -1.08
CA GLN A 265 -19.95 9.23 -1.28
C GLN A 265 -19.44 8.27 -0.20
N GLU A 266 -18.14 8.34 0.09
CA GLU A 266 -17.51 7.52 1.12
C GLU A 266 -16.64 8.38 2.05
N ALA A 267 -16.68 8.03 3.33
CA ALA A 267 -15.81 8.55 4.36
C ALA A 267 -14.81 7.47 4.79
N ILE A 268 -13.52 7.76 4.67
CA ILE A 268 -12.43 6.88 5.07
C ILE A 268 -11.92 7.32 6.44
N ILE A 269 -11.79 6.36 7.36
CA ILE A 269 -11.26 6.59 8.69
C ILE A 269 -10.07 5.64 8.90
N SER A 270 -8.87 6.20 8.90
CA SER A 270 -7.68 5.50 9.38
C SER A 270 -7.71 5.50 10.90
N CYS A 271 -7.71 4.33 11.52
CA CYS A 271 -7.68 4.18 12.96
C CYS A 271 -7.21 2.76 13.34
N GLY A 272 -6.71 2.63 14.56
CA GLY A 272 -6.28 1.34 15.10
C GLY A 272 -7.42 0.56 15.75
N LEU A 273 -7.40 -0.77 15.62
CA LEU A 273 -8.35 -1.63 16.33
C LEU A 273 -8.16 -1.48 17.84
N ASN A 274 -9.24 -1.19 18.57
CA ASN A 274 -9.24 -0.98 20.03
C ASN A 274 -8.18 0.06 20.49
N ASN A 275 -7.98 1.12 19.71
CA ASN A 275 -7.07 2.20 20.10
C ASN A 275 -7.52 2.86 21.41
N SER A 276 -6.55 3.38 22.17
CA SER A 276 -6.77 4.00 23.48
C SER A 276 -7.57 5.32 23.42
N TYR A 277 -7.69 5.92 22.24
CA TYR A 277 -8.41 7.17 22.02
C TYR A 277 -9.92 6.97 21.85
N ASN A 278 -10.38 5.71 21.75
CA ASN A 278 -11.77 5.36 21.39
C ASN A 278 -12.20 5.98 20.05
N HIS A 279 -11.27 6.13 19.12
CA HIS A 279 -11.55 6.58 17.76
C HIS A 279 -11.99 5.41 16.87
N PRO A 280 -12.85 5.63 15.88
CA PRO A 280 -13.64 6.83 15.67
C PRO A 280 -14.70 6.99 16.77
N HIS A 281 -14.95 8.24 17.18
CA HIS A 281 -15.93 8.56 18.20
C HIS A 281 -17.35 8.20 17.72
N PRO A 282 -18.23 7.65 18.58
CA PRO A 282 -19.59 7.26 18.19
C PRO A 282 -20.40 8.38 17.54
N ASP A 283 -20.23 9.63 17.98
CA ASP A 283 -20.92 10.78 17.41
C ASP A 283 -20.56 11.03 15.94
N VAL A 284 -19.29 10.82 15.56
CA VAL A 284 -18.85 10.95 14.15
C VAL A 284 -19.47 9.83 13.31
N ILE A 285 -19.48 8.60 13.83
CA ILE A 285 -20.12 7.46 13.14
C ILE A 285 -21.62 7.68 12.97
N ASN A 286 -22.31 8.12 14.02
CA ASN A 286 -23.74 8.42 13.97
C ASN A 286 -24.04 9.56 12.99
N LEU A 287 -23.17 10.57 12.93
CA LEU A 287 -23.29 11.66 11.98
C LEU A 287 -23.10 11.18 10.54
N LEU A 288 -22.10 10.37 10.24
CA LEU A 288 -21.89 9.80 8.90
C LEU A 288 -23.08 8.94 8.45
N ASN A 289 -23.59 8.09 9.36
CA ASN A 289 -24.78 7.27 9.09
C ASN A 289 -26.04 8.13 8.85
N LYS A 290 -26.20 9.25 9.56
CA LYS A 290 -27.32 10.18 9.37
C LYS A 290 -27.37 10.76 7.95
N TYR A 291 -26.24 10.87 7.27
CA TYR A 291 -26.12 11.39 5.90
C TYR A 291 -25.97 10.30 4.84
N ASP A 292 -26.21 9.03 5.20
CA ASP A 292 -26.08 7.88 4.30
C ASP A 292 -24.70 7.78 3.62
N ILE A 293 -23.65 8.26 4.30
CA ILE A 293 -22.27 8.21 3.81
C ILE A 293 -21.71 6.81 4.09
N THR A 294 -21.14 6.16 3.06
CA THR A 294 -20.52 4.85 3.26
C THR A 294 -19.24 5.00 4.07
N ILE A 295 -19.16 4.33 5.21
CA ILE A 295 -18.01 4.40 6.12
C ILE A 295 -17.04 3.27 5.80
N ARG A 296 -15.77 3.62 5.55
CA ARG A 296 -14.66 2.69 5.33
C ARG A 296 -13.63 2.83 6.44
N ARG A 297 -13.19 1.73 7.06
CA ARG A 297 -12.30 1.80 8.23
C ARG A 297 -11.13 0.82 8.13
N THR A 298 -9.92 1.30 8.41
CA THR A 298 -8.70 0.47 8.34
C THR A 298 -8.65 -0.62 9.41
N ASP A 299 -9.22 -0.38 10.59
CA ASP A 299 -9.26 -1.38 11.67
C ASP A 299 -10.20 -2.56 11.38
N LEU A 300 -11.22 -2.36 10.54
CA LEU A 300 -12.18 -3.39 10.15
C LEU A 300 -11.79 -4.07 8.82
N GLU A 301 -11.28 -3.31 7.85
CA GLU A 301 -11.03 -3.79 6.49
C GLU A 301 -9.56 -4.08 6.19
N GLY A 302 -8.66 -3.70 7.10
CA GLY A 302 -7.23 -3.67 6.82
C GLY A 302 -6.88 -2.52 5.87
N THR A 303 -5.96 -2.77 4.93
CA THR A 303 -5.58 -1.74 3.95
C THR A 303 -6.71 -1.53 2.94
N ILE A 304 -7.28 -0.34 2.91
CA ILE A 304 -8.30 0.06 1.95
C ILE A 304 -7.60 0.46 0.64
N CYS A 305 -8.12 0.00 -0.50
CA CYS A 305 -7.55 0.25 -1.80
C CYS A 305 -8.63 0.68 -2.79
N TYR A 306 -8.33 1.73 -3.55
CA TYR A 306 -9.06 2.09 -4.76
C TYR A 306 -8.09 2.02 -5.92
N SER A 307 -8.46 1.32 -6.99
CA SER A 307 -7.63 1.19 -8.18
C SER A 307 -8.45 1.28 -9.46
N SER A 308 -7.80 1.79 -10.50
CA SER A 308 -8.34 1.85 -11.85
C SER A 308 -7.25 1.42 -12.83
N LEU A 309 -7.66 0.70 -13.86
CA LEU A 309 -6.80 0.42 -15.00
C LEU A 309 -6.85 1.62 -15.96
N THR A 310 -5.69 2.15 -16.33
CA THR A 310 -5.54 3.14 -17.40
C THR A 310 -5.42 2.37 -18.71
N PHE A 311 -6.51 2.38 -19.51
CA PHE A 311 -6.50 1.93 -20.90
C PHE A 311 -6.44 3.13 -21.84
#